data_AF-A0A9P6TSZ9-F1
#
_entry.id   AF-A0A9P6TSZ9-F1
#
_cell.length_a   1.000
_cell.length_b   1.000
_cell.length_c   1.000
_cell.angle_alpha   90.00
_cell.angle_beta   90.00
_cell.angle_gamma   90.00
#
_symmetry.space_group_name_H-M   'P 1'
#
loop_
_entity.id
_entity.type
_entity.pdbx_description
1 polymer ?
#
loop_
_entity_poly.entity_id
_entity_poly.type
_entity_poly.pdbx_seq_one_letter_code
_entity_poly.pdbx_strand_id
1 'polypeptide(L)'
;MYKAINSQTPALEKYIDKLVKEGTFKTEEIDEMKKRVWNILEENYAKSKDYKSKPKEWMTSSWHGFKSPAELATEILPTSPTGAPIETLKHIGETISSTPPAFKIHSNLARIMKARAKTIETGSNIDWATAEGLAFGTLLSEGKHVRLAGQDVERGTFSHRHAVLHDQETDKLYVPLKNLGHGQAAFSVSNSSLSEF
;
A
#
# COMPACT_ATOMS: atom_id res chain seq x y z
N MET A 1 36.91 -23.07 9.22
CA MET A 1 35.46 -22.97 9.46
C MET A 1 34.80 -24.35 9.59
N TYR A 2 34.62 -25.14 8.53
CA TYR A 2 33.92 -26.45 8.61
C TYR A 2 34.54 -27.47 9.57
N LYS A 3 35.88 -27.53 9.70
CA LYS A 3 36.55 -28.36 10.73
C LYS A 3 36.11 -28.01 12.17
N ALA A 4 35.89 -26.73 12.44
CA ALA A 4 35.45 -26.24 13.74
C ALA A 4 33.94 -26.49 13.98
N ILE A 5 33.13 -26.46 12.91
CA ILE A 5 31.71 -26.83 12.95
C ILE A 5 31.56 -28.33 13.21
N ASN A 6 32.38 -29.17 12.56
CA ASN A 6 32.32 -30.62 12.74
C ASN A 6 32.77 -31.07 14.15
N SER A 7 33.59 -30.27 14.84
CA SER A 7 33.99 -30.51 16.24
C SER A 7 33.00 -29.97 17.27
N GLN A 8 31.97 -29.24 16.85
CA GLN A 8 30.95 -28.66 17.74
C GLN A 8 29.79 -29.63 17.93
N THR A 9 29.34 -29.81 19.17
CA THR A 9 28.09 -30.52 19.45
C THR A 9 26.88 -29.75 18.91
N PRO A 10 25.90 -30.42 18.28
CA PRO A 10 24.66 -29.82 17.82
C PRO A 10 23.96 -29.02 18.93
N ALA A 11 23.31 -27.92 18.57
CA ALA A 11 22.62 -27.05 19.54
C ALA A 11 21.55 -27.79 20.35
N LEU A 12 20.85 -28.75 19.73
CA LEU A 12 19.84 -29.58 20.39
C LEU A 12 20.46 -30.48 21.48
N GLU A 13 21.59 -31.13 21.20
CA GLU A 13 22.26 -32.01 22.16
C GLU A 13 22.78 -31.21 23.36
N LYS A 14 23.35 -30.03 23.13
CA LYS A 14 23.78 -29.13 24.22
C LYS A 14 22.62 -28.73 25.14
N TYR A 15 21.43 -28.50 24.56
CA TYR A 15 20.26 -28.12 25.35
C TYR A 15 19.69 -29.32 26.12
N ILE A 16 19.70 -30.51 25.51
CA ILE A 16 19.35 -31.77 26.17
C ILE A 16 20.27 -32.03 27.38
N ASP A 17 21.58 -31.94 27.19
CA ASP A 17 22.56 -32.15 28.28
C ASP A 17 22.34 -31.18 29.44
N LYS A 18 21.97 -29.93 29.14
CA LYS A 18 21.64 -28.92 30.14
C LYS A 18 20.37 -29.30 30.91
N LEU A 19 19.30 -29.67 30.22
CA LEU A 19 18.01 -30.03 30.83
C LEU A 19 18.09 -31.30 31.69
N VAL A 20 18.91 -32.28 31.27
CA VAL A 20 19.16 -33.50 32.05
C VAL A 20 20.00 -33.18 33.29
N LYS A 21 21.02 -32.32 33.18
CA LYS A 21 21.82 -31.87 34.34
C LYS A 21 21.00 -31.08 35.36
N GLU A 22 20.03 -30.29 34.90
CA GLU A 22 19.11 -29.55 35.75
C GLU A 22 18.03 -30.45 36.40
N GLY A 23 17.91 -31.71 35.96
CA GLY A 23 16.93 -32.67 36.47
C GLY A 23 15.49 -32.40 36.04
N THR A 24 15.28 -31.43 35.14
CA THR A 24 13.96 -31.02 34.64
C THR A 24 13.33 -32.08 33.72
N PHE A 25 14.16 -32.83 32.98
CA PHE A 25 13.75 -33.90 32.08
C PHE A 25 14.64 -35.11 32.26
N LYS A 26 14.05 -36.30 32.12
CA LYS A 26 14.79 -37.55 32.01
C LYS A 26 15.20 -37.82 30.57
N THR A 27 16.25 -38.61 30.39
CA THR A 27 16.74 -39.04 29.07
C THR A 27 15.66 -39.77 28.27
N GLU A 28 14.82 -40.57 28.94
CA GLU A 28 13.77 -41.35 28.30
C GLU A 28 12.66 -40.46 27.73
N GLU A 29 12.28 -39.40 28.47
CA GLU A 29 11.25 -38.45 28.05
C GLU A 29 11.68 -37.67 26.80
N ILE A 30 12.96 -37.30 26.72
CA ILE A 30 13.53 -36.61 25.56
C ILE A 30 13.53 -37.50 24.32
N ASP A 31 13.86 -38.77 24.46
CA ASP A 31 13.87 -39.72 23.34
C ASP A 31 12.45 -40.06 22.87
N GLU A 32 11.47 -40.13 23.78
CA GLU A 32 10.06 -40.21 23.41
C GLU A 32 9.59 -38.98 22.62
N MET A 33 9.99 -37.77 23.04
CA MET A 33 9.66 -36.54 22.31
C MET A 33 10.27 -36.53 20.90
N LYS A 34 11.53 -36.95 20.75
CA LYS A 34 12.19 -37.07 19.44
C LYS A 34 11.45 -38.06 18.54
N LYS A 35 11.12 -39.25 19.05
CA LYS A 35 10.35 -40.27 18.32
C LYS A 35 8.98 -39.73 17.91
N ARG A 36 8.28 -39.02 18.80
CA ARG A 36 6.98 -38.42 18.49
C ARG A 36 7.08 -37.43 17.33
N VAL A 37 8.07 -36.54 17.35
CA VAL A 37 8.28 -35.57 16.26
C VAL A 37 8.62 -36.28 14.96
N TRP A 38 9.50 -37.28 15.02
CA TRP A 38 9.86 -38.08 13.83
C TRP A 38 8.65 -38.78 13.22
N ASN A 39 7.81 -39.40 14.05
CA ASN A 39 6.58 -40.06 13.59
C ASN A 39 5.61 -39.05 12.94
N ILE A 40 5.46 -37.86 13.50
CA ILE A 40 4.64 -36.79 12.88
C ILE A 40 5.18 -36.44 11.49
N LEU A 41 6.50 -36.36 11.32
CA LEU A 41 7.13 -36.07 10.02
C LEU A 41 6.91 -37.22 9.02
N GLU A 42 7.08 -38.48 9.45
CA GLU A 42 6.84 -39.65 8.60
C GLU A 42 5.37 -39.76 8.19
N GLU A 43 4.43 -39.55 9.11
CA GLU A 43 2.99 -39.53 8.82
C GLU A 43 2.64 -38.45 7.80
N ASN A 44 3.20 -37.25 7.96
CA ASN A 44 2.96 -36.15 7.03
C ASN A 44 3.61 -36.41 5.66
N TYR A 45 4.78 -37.05 5.62
CA TYR A 45 5.41 -37.49 4.38
C TYR A 45 4.59 -38.58 3.65
N ALA A 46 3.95 -39.48 4.39
CA ALA A 46 3.02 -40.44 3.80
C ALA A 46 1.80 -39.72 3.23
N LYS A 47 1.21 -38.78 3.99
CA LYS A 47 0.05 -37.97 3.58
C LYS A 47 0.36 -37.02 2.42
N SER A 48 1.62 -36.59 2.25
CA SER A 48 1.99 -35.64 1.19
C SER A 48 1.85 -36.20 -0.21
N LYS A 49 1.85 -37.53 -0.38
CA LYS A 49 1.67 -38.19 -1.68
C LYS A 49 0.28 -37.95 -2.28
N ASP A 50 -0.73 -37.90 -1.41
CA ASP A 50 -2.12 -37.66 -1.79
C ASP A 50 -2.54 -36.19 -1.55
N TYR A 51 -1.63 -35.38 -1.03
CA TYR A 51 -1.91 -33.99 -0.71
C TYR A 51 -2.06 -33.15 -1.98
N LYS A 52 -3.26 -32.60 -2.17
CA LYS A 52 -3.53 -31.57 -3.16
C LYS A 52 -3.61 -30.22 -2.46
N SER A 53 -2.64 -29.35 -2.73
CA SER A 53 -2.65 -27.99 -2.22
C SER A 53 -3.93 -27.27 -2.66
N LYS A 54 -4.65 -26.69 -1.69
CA LYS A 54 -5.79 -25.83 -1.98
C LYS A 54 -5.27 -24.41 -2.17
N PRO A 55 -5.54 -23.75 -3.31
CA PRO A 55 -5.11 -22.37 -3.55
C PRO A 55 -5.57 -21.36 -2.47
N LYS A 56 -6.62 -21.72 -1.71
CA LYS A 56 -7.21 -20.91 -0.64
C LYS A 56 -6.36 -20.81 0.64
N GLU A 57 -5.33 -21.64 0.81
CA GLU A 57 -4.50 -21.65 2.01
C GLU A 57 -3.31 -20.69 1.94
N TRP A 58 -3.03 -20.12 0.77
CA TRP A 58 -2.04 -19.05 0.64
C TRP A 58 -2.66 -17.71 1.08
N MET A 59 -1.85 -16.83 1.68
CA MET A 59 -2.21 -15.48 2.16
C MET A 59 -2.67 -14.49 1.07
N THR A 60 -3.29 -14.96 -0.01
CA THR A 60 -4.08 -14.08 -0.85
C THR A 60 -5.35 -13.76 -0.07
N SER A 61 -5.37 -12.57 0.54
CA SER A 61 -6.64 -11.84 0.70
C SER A 61 -7.45 -12.11 -0.57
N SER A 62 -8.58 -12.77 -0.45
CA SER A 62 -9.42 -13.00 -1.61
C SER A 62 -10.01 -11.63 -1.93
N TRP A 63 -9.46 -10.95 -2.93
CA TRP A 63 -9.99 -9.69 -3.43
C TRP A 63 -11.34 -10.04 -4.07
N HIS A 64 -12.40 -10.00 -3.25
CA HIS A 64 -13.75 -10.37 -3.68
C HIS A 64 -14.16 -9.47 -4.84
N GLY A 65 -14.62 -10.07 -5.94
CA GLY A 65 -15.02 -9.35 -7.15
C GLY A 65 -13.88 -9.08 -8.15
N PHE A 66 -12.63 -9.41 -7.84
CA PHE A 66 -11.54 -9.37 -8.81
C PHE A 66 -11.41 -10.73 -9.50
N LYS A 67 -11.46 -10.72 -10.83
CA LYS A 67 -11.26 -11.92 -11.64
C LYS A 67 -9.80 -12.37 -11.57
N SER A 68 -9.62 -13.68 -11.51
CA SER A 68 -8.30 -14.31 -11.58
C SER A 68 -7.68 -14.17 -12.96
N PRO A 69 -6.34 -14.30 -13.10
CA PRO A 69 -5.69 -14.30 -14.41
C PRO A 69 -6.24 -15.37 -15.37
N ALA A 70 -6.72 -16.50 -14.86
CA ALA A 70 -7.35 -17.55 -15.66
C ALA A 70 -8.71 -17.12 -16.24
N GLU A 71 -9.52 -16.41 -15.44
CA GLU A 71 -10.81 -15.88 -15.87
C GLU A 71 -10.63 -14.72 -16.88
N LEU A 72 -9.61 -13.88 -16.69
CA LEU A 72 -9.27 -12.79 -17.62
C LEU A 72 -8.72 -13.28 -18.97
N ALA A 73 -8.21 -14.52 -19.05
CA ALA A 73 -7.75 -15.10 -20.32
C ALA A 73 -8.92 -15.48 -21.25
N THR A 74 -10.10 -15.74 -20.69
CA THR A 74 -11.30 -16.16 -21.42
C THR A 74 -12.36 -15.07 -21.50
N GLU A 75 -12.34 -14.09 -20.59
CA GLU A 75 -13.36 -13.06 -20.48
C GLU A 75 -12.78 -11.66 -20.67
N ILE A 76 -13.31 -10.91 -21.65
CA ILE A 76 -13.02 -9.50 -21.81
C ILE A 76 -13.76 -8.72 -20.71
N LEU A 77 -13.06 -7.87 -19.96
CA LEU A 77 -13.69 -7.02 -18.96
C LEU A 77 -14.58 -5.97 -19.64
N PRO A 78 -15.82 -5.77 -19.15
CA PRO A 78 -16.69 -4.73 -19.70
C PRO A 78 -16.12 -3.35 -19.40
N THR A 79 -16.19 -2.44 -20.36
CA THR A 79 -15.84 -1.02 -20.15
C THR A 79 -16.88 -0.40 -19.21
N SER A 80 -16.51 -0.20 -17.95
CA SER A 80 -17.36 0.46 -16.98
C SER A 80 -17.39 1.97 -17.24
N PRO A 81 -18.55 2.63 -17.12
CA PRO A 81 -18.62 4.09 -17.24
C PRO A 81 -17.84 4.73 -16.10
N THR A 82 -16.83 5.54 -16.43
CA THR A 82 -15.96 6.24 -15.47
C THR A 82 -16.32 7.71 -15.28
N GLY A 83 -17.45 8.14 -15.85
CA GLY A 83 -17.95 9.51 -15.70
C GLY A 83 -18.41 9.79 -14.27
N ALA A 84 -18.09 10.97 -13.76
CA ALA A 84 -18.57 11.45 -12.47
C ALA A 84 -19.58 12.59 -12.64
N PRO A 85 -20.50 12.80 -11.68
CA PRO A 85 -21.42 13.94 -11.70
C PRO A 85 -20.67 15.26 -11.73
N ILE A 86 -21.15 16.21 -12.56
CA ILE A 86 -20.51 17.53 -12.72
C ILE A 86 -20.40 18.27 -11.38
N GLU A 87 -21.42 18.17 -10.53
CA GLU A 87 -21.42 18.82 -9.21
C GLU A 87 -20.31 18.26 -8.30
N THR A 88 -20.07 16.94 -8.35
CA THR A 88 -18.95 16.31 -7.64
C THR A 88 -17.60 16.83 -8.18
N LEU A 89 -17.47 16.94 -9.50
CA LEU A 89 -16.26 17.47 -10.14
C LEU A 89 -16.01 18.93 -9.78
N LYS A 90 -17.04 19.77 -9.71
CA LYS A 90 -16.93 21.16 -9.26
C LYS A 90 -16.49 21.25 -7.81
N HIS A 91 -17.13 20.50 -6.91
CA HIS A 91 -16.77 20.46 -5.49
C HIS A 91 -15.30 20.06 -5.27
N ILE A 92 -14.86 18.99 -5.94
CA ILE A 92 -13.45 18.56 -5.89
C ILE A 92 -12.55 19.65 -6.45
N GLY A 93 -12.93 20.22 -7.61
CA GLY A 93 -12.17 21.25 -8.30
C GLY A 93 -11.97 22.53 -7.48
N GLU A 94 -13.01 22.98 -6.79
CA GLU A 94 -12.95 24.08 -5.83
C GLU A 94 -12.02 23.73 -4.67
N THR A 95 -12.15 22.52 -4.11
CA THR A 95 -11.32 22.08 -2.99
C THR A 95 -9.84 22.05 -3.37
N ILE A 96 -9.47 21.44 -4.51
CA ILE A 96 -8.07 21.35 -4.97
C ILE A 96 -7.46 22.69 -5.36
N SER A 97 -8.31 23.69 -5.64
CA SER A 97 -7.90 25.05 -6.00
C SER A 97 -7.98 26.02 -4.80
N SER A 98 -8.38 25.54 -3.63
CA SER A 98 -8.51 26.32 -2.40
C SER A 98 -7.36 26.10 -1.43
N THR A 99 -7.12 27.10 -0.58
CA THR A 99 -6.17 27.03 0.55
C THR A 99 -6.82 27.58 1.81
N PRO A 100 -6.40 27.16 3.01
CA PRO A 100 -6.88 27.74 4.26
C PRO A 100 -6.65 29.26 4.31
N PRO A 101 -7.52 30.06 4.95
CA PRO A 101 -7.43 31.54 4.94
C PRO A 101 -6.10 32.12 5.44
N ALA A 102 -5.40 31.41 6.33
CA ALA A 102 -4.13 31.82 6.91
C ALA A 102 -2.90 31.22 6.20
N PHE A 103 -3.10 30.49 5.09
CA PHE A 103 -2.04 29.76 4.40
C PHE A 103 -1.41 30.62 3.29
N LYS A 104 -0.13 30.95 3.42
CA LYS A 104 0.61 31.80 2.48
C LYS A 104 1.34 30.96 1.44
N ILE A 105 0.73 30.81 0.28
CA ILE A 105 1.37 30.18 -0.89
C ILE A 105 2.25 31.15 -1.68
N HIS A 106 3.23 30.60 -2.40
CA HIS A 106 4.03 31.35 -3.35
C HIS A 106 3.14 32.02 -4.43
N SER A 107 3.46 33.26 -4.83
CA SER A 107 2.66 34.06 -5.76
C SER A 107 2.40 33.37 -7.11
N ASN A 108 3.42 32.71 -7.68
CA ASN A 108 3.28 31.93 -8.91
C ASN A 108 2.30 30.75 -8.75
N LEU A 109 2.30 30.11 -7.58
CA LEU A 109 1.39 29.00 -7.28
C LEU A 109 -0.04 29.49 -7.11
N ALA A 110 -0.24 30.65 -6.49
CA ALA A 110 -1.55 31.29 -6.40
C ALA A 110 -2.16 31.56 -7.79
N ARG A 111 -1.33 31.94 -8.77
CA ARG A 111 -1.77 32.10 -10.15
C ARG A 111 -2.22 30.79 -10.78
N ILE A 112 -1.47 29.70 -10.54
CA ILE A 112 -1.83 28.36 -11.03
C ILE A 112 -3.15 27.91 -10.42
N MET A 113 -3.33 28.03 -9.09
CA MET A 113 -4.56 27.62 -8.41
C MET A 113 -5.78 28.42 -8.88
N LYS A 114 -5.65 29.74 -9.08
CA LYS A 114 -6.71 30.57 -9.68
C LYS A 114 -7.05 30.15 -11.10
N ALA A 115 -6.05 29.78 -11.90
CA ALA A 115 -6.28 29.29 -13.26
C ALA A 115 -7.05 27.96 -13.24
N ARG A 116 -6.71 27.04 -12.34
CA ARG A 116 -7.46 25.77 -12.14
C ARG A 116 -8.91 26.02 -11.72
N ALA A 117 -9.13 26.89 -10.74
CA ALA A 117 -10.48 27.25 -10.30
C ALA A 117 -11.33 27.76 -11.48
N LYS A 118 -10.74 28.63 -12.31
CA LYS A 118 -11.41 29.18 -13.49
C LYS A 118 -11.73 28.11 -14.53
N THR A 119 -10.80 27.21 -14.87
CA THR A 119 -11.04 26.17 -15.89
C THR A 119 -12.08 25.14 -15.46
N ILE A 120 -12.18 24.88 -14.16
CA ILE A 120 -13.22 24.04 -13.56
C ILE A 120 -14.58 24.73 -13.65
N GLU A 121 -14.65 26.02 -13.28
CA GLU A 121 -15.90 26.80 -13.34
C GLU A 121 -16.41 26.94 -14.79
N THR A 122 -15.51 27.22 -15.74
CA THR A 122 -15.87 27.35 -17.16
C THR A 122 -16.03 26.02 -17.89
N GLY A 123 -15.66 24.89 -17.27
CA GLY A 123 -15.73 23.55 -17.83
C GLY A 123 -14.92 23.36 -19.13
N SER A 124 -13.94 24.22 -19.40
CA SER A 124 -13.23 24.28 -20.68
C SER A 124 -11.73 24.50 -20.47
N ASN A 125 -10.91 23.95 -21.36
CA ASN A 125 -9.44 24.01 -21.29
C ASN A 125 -8.87 23.43 -19.97
N ILE A 126 -9.44 22.33 -19.49
CA ILE A 126 -8.94 21.60 -18.33
C ILE A 126 -7.58 20.99 -18.69
N ASP A 127 -6.55 21.36 -17.94
CA ASP A 127 -5.19 20.85 -18.14
C ASP A 127 -5.01 19.47 -17.48
N TRP A 128 -3.89 18.82 -17.80
CA TRP A 128 -3.61 17.46 -17.35
C TRP A 128 -3.61 17.32 -15.82
N ALA A 129 -2.99 18.27 -15.12
CA ALA A 129 -2.89 18.23 -13.67
C ALA A 129 -4.25 18.44 -12.99
N THR A 130 -5.11 19.29 -13.55
CA THR A 130 -6.48 19.46 -13.03
C THR A 130 -7.30 18.20 -13.26
N ALA A 131 -7.25 17.61 -14.46
CA ALA A 131 -7.94 16.35 -14.74
C ALA A 131 -7.46 15.20 -13.84
N GLU A 132 -6.15 15.11 -13.59
CA GLU A 132 -5.54 14.16 -12.64
C GLU A 132 -6.09 14.36 -11.22
N GLY A 133 -6.11 15.62 -10.74
CA GLY A 133 -6.65 15.96 -9.42
C GLY A 133 -8.14 15.64 -9.28
N LEU A 134 -8.93 15.89 -10.32
CA LEU A 134 -10.35 15.53 -10.37
C LEU A 134 -10.55 14.02 -10.27
N ALA A 135 -9.78 13.23 -11.04
CA ALA A 135 -9.86 11.77 -11.02
C ALA A 135 -9.46 11.18 -9.66
N PHE A 136 -8.43 11.72 -9.01
CA PHE A 136 -8.08 11.29 -7.66
C PHE A 136 -9.18 11.67 -6.66
N GLY A 137 -9.72 12.88 -6.76
CA GLY A 137 -10.79 13.33 -5.86
C GLY A 137 -12.07 12.51 -5.97
N THR A 138 -12.45 12.08 -7.17
CA THR A 138 -13.64 11.24 -7.37
C THR A 138 -13.45 9.87 -6.73
N LEU A 139 -12.30 9.22 -6.98
CA LEU A 139 -11.94 7.96 -6.35
C LEU A 139 -11.95 8.05 -4.82
N LEU A 140 -11.38 9.12 -4.26
CA LEU A 140 -11.36 9.36 -2.81
C LEU A 140 -12.77 9.54 -2.25
N SER A 141 -13.66 10.22 -2.99
CA SER A 141 -15.05 10.42 -2.61
C SER A 141 -15.87 9.12 -2.69
N GLU A 142 -15.50 8.20 -3.59
CA GLU A 142 -16.08 6.85 -3.73
C GLU A 142 -15.53 5.83 -2.70
N GLY A 143 -14.67 6.28 -1.77
CA GLY A 143 -14.07 5.40 -0.77
C GLY A 143 -12.89 4.56 -1.29
N LYS A 144 -12.31 4.92 -2.44
CA LYS A 144 -11.11 4.27 -2.98
C LYS A 144 -9.85 5.01 -2.54
N HIS A 145 -8.93 4.28 -1.90
CA HIS A 145 -7.65 4.82 -1.49
C HIS A 145 -6.78 5.14 -2.71
N VAL A 146 -6.15 6.32 -2.70
CA VAL A 146 -5.19 6.72 -3.73
C VAL A 146 -3.84 6.94 -3.06
N ARG A 147 -2.82 6.24 -3.56
CA ARG A 147 -1.43 6.39 -3.15
C ARG A 147 -0.58 6.82 -4.34
N LEU A 148 0.14 7.92 -4.19
CA LEU A 148 1.13 8.42 -5.14
C LEU A 148 2.50 8.42 -4.45
N ALA A 149 3.43 7.68 -5.01
CA ALA A 149 4.79 7.57 -4.49
C ALA A 149 5.80 7.71 -5.63
N GLY A 150 6.90 8.39 -5.36
CA GLY A 150 8.00 8.60 -6.31
C GLY A 150 8.79 9.86 -5.97
N GLN A 151 9.87 10.11 -6.70
CA GLN A 151 10.70 11.29 -6.48
C GLN A 151 9.95 12.56 -6.91
N ASP A 152 9.94 13.57 -6.03
CA ASP A 152 9.28 14.86 -6.25
C ASP A 152 7.80 14.79 -6.68
N VAL A 153 7.09 13.70 -6.38
CA VAL A 153 5.68 13.53 -6.82
C VAL A 153 4.71 14.51 -6.18
N GLU A 154 5.05 15.04 -4.99
CA GLU A 154 4.23 16.01 -4.26
C GLU A 154 4.06 17.33 -5.03
N ARG A 155 5.16 17.86 -5.59
CA ARG A 155 5.15 19.02 -6.48
C ARG A 155 4.88 18.60 -7.94
N GLY A 156 5.39 17.44 -8.31
CA GLY A 156 5.60 17.00 -9.68
C GLY A 156 6.95 17.50 -10.20
N THR A 157 7.66 16.63 -10.93
CA THR A 157 8.95 16.94 -11.57
C THR A 157 8.87 18.20 -12.43
N PHE A 158 7.81 18.32 -13.24
CA PHE A 158 7.56 19.50 -14.09
C PHE A 158 6.80 20.63 -13.38
N SER A 159 6.74 20.64 -12.05
CA SER A 159 6.01 21.63 -11.25
C SER A 159 4.56 21.84 -11.72
N HIS A 160 3.89 20.75 -12.10
CA HIS A 160 2.54 20.80 -12.67
C HIS A 160 1.47 20.37 -11.67
N ARG A 161 1.78 19.51 -10.69
CA ARG A 161 0.78 18.85 -9.83
C ARG A 161 0.42 19.67 -8.61
N HIS A 162 1.41 20.02 -7.79
CA HIS A 162 1.20 20.71 -6.52
C HIS A 162 0.13 20.02 -5.64
N ALA A 163 0.27 18.70 -5.44
CA ALA A 163 -0.61 17.93 -4.54
C ALA A 163 -0.36 18.29 -3.07
N VAL A 164 0.87 18.69 -2.75
CA VAL A 164 1.25 19.27 -1.44
C VAL A 164 1.62 20.72 -1.66
N LEU A 165 1.03 21.60 -0.86
CA LEU A 165 1.33 23.02 -0.82
C LEU A 165 2.17 23.31 0.42
N HIS A 166 3.13 24.23 0.27
CA HIS A 166 4.02 24.67 1.34
C HIS A 166 3.73 26.13 1.68
N ASP A 167 3.52 26.40 2.97
CA ASP A 167 3.40 27.76 3.49
C ASP A 167 4.77 28.45 3.47
N GLN A 168 4.86 29.62 2.84
CA GLN A 168 6.12 30.35 2.66
C GLN A 168 6.69 30.94 3.95
N GLU A 169 5.89 31.09 5.02
CA GLU A 169 6.34 31.68 6.29
C GLU A 169 6.55 30.64 7.38
N THR A 170 5.73 29.58 7.39
CA THR A 170 5.69 28.60 8.48
C THR A 170 6.16 27.21 8.07
N ASP A 171 6.44 26.99 6.79
CA ASP A 171 6.79 25.68 6.19
C ASP A 171 5.75 24.57 6.48
N LYS A 172 4.53 24.98 6.84
CA LYS A 172 3.42 24.05 7.04
C LYS A 172 2.99 23.47 5.72
N LEU A 173 2.67 22.18 5.75
CA LEU A 173 2.18 21.44 4.60
C LEU A 173 0.65 21.42 4.58
N TYR A 174 0.06 21.67 3.42
CA TYR A 174 -1.36 21.50 3.19
C TYR A 174 -1.60 20.62 1.95
N VAL A 175 -2.47 19.63 2.08
CA VAL A 175 -2.79 18.68 1.01
C VAL A 175 -4.28 18.81 0.68
N PRO A 176 -4.67 19.54 -0.38
CA PRO A 176 -6.07 19.81 -0.68
C PRO A 176 -6.92 18.53 -0.80
N LEU A 177 -6.40 17.49 -1.46
CA LEU A 177 -7.08 16.20 -1.65
C LEU A 177 -7.34 15.41 -0.35
N LYS A 178 -6.71 15.77 0.77
CA LYS A 178 -7.02 15.21 2.09
C LYS A 178 -8.23 15.89 2.77
N ASN A 179 -8.81 16.92 2.15
CA ASN A 179 -9.82 17.81 2.75
C ASN A 179 -11.07 17.98 1.86
N LEU A 180 -11.49 16.93 1.13
CA LEU A 180 -12.68 16.90 0.29
C LEU A 180 -13.99 16.80 1.09
N GLY A 181 -13.96 16.24 2.31
CA GLY A 181 -15.12 16.18 3.20
C GLY A 181 -15.22 14.92 4.05
N HIS A 182 -16.34 14.76 4.75
CA HIS A 182 -16.60 13.58 5.57
C HIS A 182 -16.82 12.32 4.72
N GLY A 183 -16.22 11.21 5.13
CA GLY A 183 -16.37 9.91 4.46
C GLY A 183 -15.41 9.66 3.30
N GLN A 184 -14.51 10.61 2.98
CA GLN A 184 -13.49 10.38 1.96
C GLN A 184 -12.50 9.27 2.38
N ALA A 185 -11.96 8.55 1.40
CA ALA A 185 -10.86 7.63 1.60
C ALA A 185 -9.52 8.36 1.82
N ALA A 186 -8.54 7.60 2.31
CA ALA A 186 -7.20 8.11 2.54
C ALA A 186 -6.46 8.41 1.23
N PHE A 187 -5.96 9.65 1.12
CA PHE A 187 -5.02 10.06 0.09
C PHE A 187 -3.61 10.08 0.67
N SER A 188 -2.68 9.33 0.06
CA SER A 188 -1.27 9.31 0.46
C SER A 188 -0.42 9.79 -0.70
N VAL A 189 0.28 10.90 -0.53
CA VAL A 189 1.30 11.38 -1.46
C VAL A 189 2.61 11.46 -0.69
N SER A 190 3.68 10.89 -1.25
CA SER A 190 4.97 10.81 -0.56
C SER A 190 6.12 10.87 -1.55
N ASN A 191 7.01 11.84 -1.36
CA ASN A 191 8.30 11.86 -2.03
C ASN A 191 9.13 10.64 -1.58
N SER A 192 9.53 9.79 -2.53
CA SER A 192 10.41 8.66 -2.26
C SER A 192 11.86 9.12 -2.11
N SER A 193 12.71 8.24 -1.59
CA SER A 193 14.15 8.37 -1.72
C SER A 193 14.56 8.35 -3.21
N LEU A 194 15.82 8.72 -3.47
CA LEU A 194 16.45 8.60 -4.78
C LEU A 194 16.76 7.12 -5.09
N SER A 195 15.70 6.32 -5.20
CA SER A 195 15.74 4.88 -5.44
C SER A 195 14.45 4.41 -6.09
N GLU A 196 14.59 3.51 -7.05
CA GLU A 196 13.49 2.86 -7.77
C GLU A 196 13.30 1.37 -7.39
N PHE A 197 14.19 0.82 -6.55
CA PHE A 197 14.24 -0.61 -6.18
C PHE A 197 13.72 -0.89 -4.76
#